data_AF-A0ABD0AM72-F1
#
_entry.id   AF-A0ABD0AM72-F1
#
_cell.length_a   1.000
_cell.length_b   1.000
_cell.length_c   1.000
_cell.angle_alpha   90.00
_cell.angle_beta   90.00
_cell.angle_gamma   90.00
#
_symmetry.space_group_name_H-M   'P 1'
#
loop_
_entity.id
_entity.type
_entity.pdbx_description
1 polymer ?
#
loop_
_entity_poly.entity_id
_entity_poly.type
_entity_poly.pdbx_seq_one_letter_code
_entity_poly.pdbx_strand_id
1 'polypeptide(L)' 'MGKDTDGYQFFLDCQVRIPQVAEAEAQEILAKCERRCPVAKIVGSSQNVRVHLVKQFAF' A
#
# COMPACT_ATOMS: atom_id res chain seq x y z
N MET A 1 2.61 15.30 -0.40
CA MET A 1 3.56 15.85 0.60
C MET A 1 2.78 16.84 1.45
N GLY A 2 2.88 16.75 2.77
CA GLY A 2 2.11 17.59 3.69
C GLY A 2 3.01 18.18 4.77
N LYS A 3 2.60 19.34 5.29
CA LYS A 3 3.34 20.08 6.31
C LYS A 3 3.07 19.43 7.67
N ASP A 4 4.13 19.15 8.41
CA ASP A 4 4.07 18.64 9.79
C ASP A 4 4.59 19.69 10.78
N THR A 5 4.38 19.43 12.06
CA THR A 5 4.72 20.29 13.20
C THR A 5 6.18 20.74 13.21
N ASP A 6 7.12 19.90 12.73
CA ASP A 6 8.56 20.19 12.67
C ASP A 6 9.17 20.07 11.25
N GLY A 7 8.37 19.87 10.19
CA GLY A 7 8.92 19.66 8.85
C GLY A 7 7.96 19.21 7.76
N TYR A 8 8.41 18.28 6.91
CA TYR A 8 7.63 17.72 5.81
C TYR A 8 7.42 16.22 6.01
N GLN A 9 6.20 15.77 5.74
CA GLN A 9 5.84 14.35 5.72
C GLN A 9 5.55 13.87 4.30
N PHE A 10 6.01 12.66 4.01
CA PHE A 10 5.67 11.92 2.79
C PHE A 10 4.40 11.11 3.00
N PHE A 11 3.56 11.10 1.96
CA PHE A 11 2.36 10.28 1.85
C PHE A 11 2.64 9.24 0.77
N LEU A 12 2.50 7.97 1.09
CA LEU A 12 2.67 6.87 0.16
C LEU A 12 1.30 6.24 -0.10
N ASP A 13 0.88 6.26 -1.36
CA ASP A 13 -0.31 5.55 -1.82
C ASP A 13 0.13 4.51 -2.85
N CYS A 14 -0.14 3.24 -2.58
CA CYS A 14 0.30 2.12 -3.38
C CYS A 14 -0.89 1.37 -3.94
N GLN A 15 -1.02 1.34 -5.26
CA GLN A 15 -2.05 0.55 -5.95
C GLN A 15 -1.46 -0.78 -6.42
N VAL A 16 -2.06 -1.89 -6.02
CA VAL A 16 -1.67 -3.24 -6.41
C VAL A 16 -2.79 -3.84 -7.25
N ARG A 17 -2.44 -4.41 -8.41
CA ARG A 17 -3.39 -5.07 -9.31
C ARG A 17 -2.96 -6.51 -9.53
N ILE A 18 -3.87 -7.45 -9.27
CA ILE A 18 -3.66 -8.88 -9.52
C ILE A 18 -4.81 -9.37 -10.41
N PRO A 19 -4.70 -9.23 -11.74
CA PRO A 19 -5.81 -9.49 -12.65
C PRO A 19 -6.05 -10.98 -12.93
N GLN A 20 -5.11 -11.86 -12.57
CA GLN A 20 -5.19 -13.29 -12.88
C GLN A 20 -6.04 -14.10 -11.90
N VAL A 21 -6.43 -13.53 -10.76
CA VAL A 21 -7.10 -14.25 -9.68
C VAL A 21 -8.37 -13.52 -9.23
N ALA A 22 -9.25 -14.23 -8.53
CA ALA A 22 -10.45 -13.63 -7.95
C ALA A 22 -10.09 -12.60 -6.88
N GLU A 23 -10.96 -11.61 -6.65
CA GLU A 23 -10.69 -10.51 -5.71
C GLU A 23 -10.36 -10.99 -4.29
N ALA A 24 -11.08 -12.01 -3.81
CA ALA A 24 -10.82 -12.61 -2.51
C ALA A 24 -9.41 -13.23 -2.42
N GLU A 25 -8.98 -13.96 -3.46
CA GLU A 25 -7.65 -14.55 -3.52
C GLU A 25 -6.56 -13.48 -3.65
N ALA A 26 -6.83 -12.43 -4.43
CA ALA A 26 -5.95 -11.28 -4.56
C ALA A 26 -5.75 -10.56 -3.21
N GLN A 27 -6.79 -10.44 -2.39
CA GLN A 27 -6.69 -9.88 -1.03
C GLN A 27 -5.81 -10.75 -0.13
N GLU A 28 -5.96 -12.07 -0.18
CA GLU A 28 -5.11 -12.99 0.61
C GLU A 28 -3.64 -12.94 0.17
N ILE A 29 -3.39 -12.83 -1.13
CA ILE A 29 -2.04 -12.65 -1.67
C ILE A 29 -1.47 -11.31 -1.20
N LEU A 30 -2.24 -10.23 -1.30
CA LEU A 30 -1.82 -8.91 -0.86
C LEU A 30 -1.46 -8.91 0.64
N ALA A 31 -2.29 -9.52 1.49
CA ALA A 31 -2.02 -9.62 2.93
C ALA A 31 -0.73 -10.39 3.24
N LYS A 32 -0.41 -11.44 2.46
CA LYS A 32 0.88 -12.15 2.57
C LYS A 32 2.05 -11.27 2.11
N CYS A 33 1.88 -10.53 1.02
CA CYS A 33 2.89 -9.63 0.48
C CYS A 33 3.17 -8.46 1.42
N GLU A 34 2.16 -7.86 2.04
CA GLU A 34 2.29 -6.76 2.98
C GLU A 34 3.13 -7.15 4.20
N ARG A 35 2.90 -8.37 4.72
CA ARG A 35 3.69 -8.93 5.84
C ARG A 35 5.13 -9.30 5.45
N ARG A 36 5.40 -9.58 4.17
CA ARG A 36 6.72 -10.04 3.71
C ARG A 36 7.56 -8.92 3.11
N CYS A 37 6.93 -7.88 2.58
CA CYS A 37 7.61 -6.79 1.89
C CYS A 37 8.50 -6.02 2.89
N PRO A 38 9.82 -5.95 2.66
CA PRO A 38 10.74 -5.29 3.57
C PRO A 38 10.44 -3.79 3.68
N VAL A 39 10.03 -3.15 2.58
CA VAL A 39 9.64 -1.73 2.59
C VAL A 39 8.35 -1.53 3.37
N ALA A 40 7.34 -2.37 3.17
CA ALA A 40 6.08 -2.29 3.92
C ALA A 40 6.29 -2.47 5.43
N LYS A 41 7.27 -3.28 5.86
CA LYS A 41 7.64 -3.39 7.28
C LYS A 41 8.25 -2.10 7.85
N ILE A 42 9.00 -1.36 7.03
CA ILE A 42 9.65 -0.11 7.44
C ILE A 42 8.61 1.02 7.52
N VAL A 43 7.70 1.09 6.55
CA VAL A 43 6.76 2.23 6.43
C VAL A 43 5.35 1.93 6.95
N GLY A 44 5.00 0.66 7.20
CA GLY A 44 3.64 0.22 7.53
C GLY A 44 3.14 0.67 8.91
N SER A 45 4.02 1.15 9.78
CA SER A 45 3.63 1.79 11.05
C SER A 45 3.23 3.26 10.88
N SER A 46 3.47 3.86 9.71
CA SER A 46 3.11 5.25 9.42
C SER A 46 1.66 5.35 8.93
N GLN A 47 0.90 6.27 9.52
CA GLN A 47 -0.48 6.57 9.10
C GLN A 47 -0.58 7.18 7.69
N ASN A 48 0.56 7.57 7.11
CA ASN A 48 0.64 8.19 5.80
C ASN A 48 0.84 7.16 4.67
N VAL A 49 0.85 5.87 4.97
CA VAL A 49 0.99 4.80 3.98
C VAL A 49 -0.35 4.08 3.79
N ARG A 50 -0.82 4.02 2.55
CA ARG A 50 -2.03 3.29 2.16
C ARG A 50 -1.71 2.34 1.02
N VAL A 51 -2.27 1.14 1.11
CA VAL A 51 -2.14 0.10 0.09
C VAL A 51 -3.54 -0.29 -0.36
N HIS A 52 -3.78 -0.20 -1.66
CA HIS A 52 -5.07 -0.42 -2.28
C HIS A 52 -4.98 -1.56 -3.29
N LEU A 53 -5.84 -2.57 -3.13
CA LEU A 53 -6.07 -3.53 -4.20
C LEU A 53 -7.02 -2.90 -5.22
N VAL A 54 -6.58 -2.77 -6.47
CA VAL A 54 -7.34 -2.13 -7.54
C VAL A 54 -7.55 -3.07 -8.72
N LYS A 55 -8.70 -2.94 -9.38
CA LYS A 55 -9.01 -3.67 -10.63
C LYS A 55 -8.33 -3.05 -11.85
N GLN A 56 -8.13 -1.74 -11.81
CA GLN A 56 -7.48 -0.94 -12.83
C GLN A 56 -6.68 0.16 -12.14
N PHE A 57 -5.48 0.45 -12.64
CA PHE A 57 -4.69 1.57 -12.14
C PHE A 57 -5.36 2.88 -12.55
N ALA A 58 -5.65 3.73 -11.57
CA ALA A 58 -6.12 5.09 -11.78
C ALA A 58 -5.01 6.04 -11.32
N PHE A 59 -4.47 6.82 -12.25
CA PHE A 59 -3.48 7.87 -11.98
C PHE A 59 -4.17 9.23 -12.07
#